data_AF-A0A2G9LNY6-F1
#
_entry.id   AF-A0A2G9LNY6-F1
#
_cell.length_a   1.000
_cell.length_b   1.000
_cell.length_c   1.000
_cell.angle_alpha   90.00
_cell.angle_beta   90.00
_cell.angle_gamma   90.00
#
_symmetry.space_group_name_H-M   'P 1'
#
loop_
_entity.id
_entity.type
_entity.pdbx_description
1 polymer ?
#
loop_
_entity_poly.entity_id
_entity_poly.type
_entity_poly.pdbx_seq_one_letter_code
_entity_poly.pdbx_strand_id
1 'polypeptide(L)'
;GTNQLLANVSINVSIMVQDQVTESWNATSNDTGDFIVNITTENQVYKVNMIYRGDGENVSRVGPLLPEFPQDVFVPNCGGPSCFGGDLNGSTFSLVNASSVYVTAYTGGGTAQNFSLVIMDKKLGYPTHMYINQEQWNFNLSLPTSRNYTLIVMNFNQNIPPRVYDILSSNLSAMTGGAIYYDLNLTTIPFVVSGYLTTVGNTSAPTFKGLAANMWVDGMVPPAQDIPQALGSTDSIDSATGFYNFTLIGPGVDYMLFAYGNDTAGQFAGYQNVSVSANTQMNISLYPLAGTSKSVGGSFGYLGNVSKVTFHLRDGNQNSSAGQAHVDGVLTTTDGTDIRLMTETDSTGNFTMMVQQGARLKLQVFSQQYAPKKLTLYGTDLIDSPDYNITLKSFNMERPDGSSLGDKVMIDFFISNSTCNRPDANRT
;
A
#
# COMPACT_ATOMS: atom_id res chain seq x y z
N GLY A 1 9.34 20.22 26.51
CA GLY A 1 10.09 21.20 25.69
C GLY A 1 9.17 22.34 25.38
N THR A 2 9.64 23.58 25.54
CA THR A 2 8.90 24.78 25.13
C THR A 2 8.78 24.77 23.61
N ASN A 3 7.54 24.77 23.09
CA ASN A 3 7.28 24.95 21.67
C ASN A 3 7.73 26.36 21.29
N GLN A 4 8.87 26.45 20.60
CA GLN A 4 9.31 27.72 20.03
C GLN A 4 8.49 27.97 18.76
N LEU A 5 7.73 29.07 18.75
CA LEU A 5 7.02 29.53 17.56
C LEU A 5 8.04 29.96 16.52
N LEU A 6 7.87 29.49 15.27
CA LEU A 6 8.79 29.74 14.18
C LEU A 6 8.16 30.70 13.17
N ALA A 7 8.77 31.87 13.02
CA ALA A 7 8.50 32.79 11.91
C ALA A 7 9.13 32.27 10.61
N ASN A 8 8.63 32.73 9.45
CA ASN A 8 9.14 32.38 8.13
C ASN A 8 9.02 30.90 7.73
N VAL A 9 8.08 30.17 8.32
CA VAL A 9 7.68 28.84 7.84
C VAL A 9 6.90 29.04 6.56
N SER A 10 7.26 28.35 5.48
CA SER A 10 6.51 28.34 4.23
C SER A 10 5.43 27.26 4.32
N ILE A 11 4.18 27.66 4.17
CA ILE A 11 3.02 26.77 4.09
C ILE A 11 2.55 26.77 2.65
N ASN A 12 2.48 25.58 2.05
CA ASN A 12 1.82 25.35 0.77
C ASN A 12 0.57 24.49 1.02
N VAL A 13 -0.59 24.96 0.57
CA VAL A 13 -1.82 24.19 0.55
C VAL A 13 -2.19 23.95 -0.90
N SER A 14 -2.31 22.68 -1.29
CA SER A 14 -2.67 22.30 -2.64
C SER A 14 -4.04 21.62 -2.65
N ILE A 15 -4.88 21.97 -3.62
CA ILE A 15 -6.07 21.22 -3.97
C ILE A 15 -5.69 20.09 -4.91
N MET A 16 -6.20 18.90 -4.61
CA MET A 16 -6.02 17.72 -5.44
C MET A 16 -7.36 17.26 -6.02
N VAL A 17 -7.36 16.98 -7.32
CA VAL A 17 -8.48 16.32 -8.02
C VAL A 17 -7.88 15.13 -8.78
N GLN A 18 -8.32 13.91 -8.47
CA GLN A 18 -7.78 12.68 -9.07
C GLN A 18 -6.24 12.64 -9.04
N ASP A 19 -5.66 12.90 -7.88
CA ASP A 19 -4.21 12.89 -7.63
C ASP A 19 -3.40 13.95 -8.41
N GLN A 20 -4.07 14.96 -8.99
CA GLN A 20 -3.44 16.09 -9.66
C GLN A 20 -3.65 17.38 -8.88
N VAL A 21 -2.59 18.17 -8.70
CA VAL A 21 -2.69 19.51 -8.11
C VAL A 21 -3.42 20.43 -9.09
N THR A 22 -4.63 20.88 -8.73
CA THR A 22 -5.42 21.79 -9.56
C THR A 22 -5.26 23.25 -9.16
N GLU A 23 -4.99 23.50 -7.89
CA GLU A 23 -4.76 24.83 -7.35
C GLU A 23 -3.77 24.75 -6.18
N SER A 24 -2.99 25.80 -5.95
CA SER A 24 -2.07 25.86 -4.82
C SER A 24 -1.98 27.26 -4.24
N TRP A 25 -1.95 27.36 -2.93
CA TRP A 25 -1.74 28.59 -2.18
C TRP A 25 -0.47 28.51 -1.36
N ASN A 26 0.25 29.63 -1.29
CA ASN A 26 1.43 29.78 -0.48
C ASN A 26 1.20 30.86 0.57
N ALA A 27 1.52 30.55 1.82
CA ALA A 27 1.58 31.50 2.90
C ALA A 27 2.93 31.38 3.60
N THR A 28 3.33 32.43 4.30
CA THR A 28 4.50 32.43 5.17
C THR A 28 4.04 32.76 6.58
N SER A 29 4.50 32.01 7.58
CA SER A 29 4.18 32.33 8.97
C SER A 29 4.79 33.67 9.36
N ASN A 30 4.00 34.47 10.08
CA ASN A 30 4.42 35.76 10.61
C ASN A 30 5.35 35.60 11.83
N ASP A 31 5.72 36.71 12.47
CA ASP A 31 6.62 36.71 13.64
C ASP A 31 6.06 35.96 14.86
N THR A 32 4.74 35.70 14.91
CA THR A 32 4.08 34.89 15.95
C THR A 32 3.93 33.42 15.54
N GLY A 33 4.37 33.03 14.34
CA GLY A 33 4.23 31.67 13.82
C GLY A 33 2.86 31.37 13.19
N ASP A 34 1.98 32.36 13.12
CA ASP A 34 0.64 32.25 12.54
C ASP A 34 0.68 32.44 11.03
N PHE A 35 -0.24 31.80 10.32
CA PHE A 35 -0.40 31.94 8.87
C PHE A 35 -1.89 31.91 8.50
N ILE A 36 -2.23 32.53 7.38
CA ILE A 36 -3.61 32.56 6.85
C ILE A 36 -3.58 32.00 5.43
N VAL A 37 -4.43 31.01 5.16
CA VAL A 37 -4.70 30.50 3.81
C VAL A 37 -6.17 30.73 3.51
N ASN A 38 -6.44 31.53 2.47
CA ASN A 38 -7.80 31.79 2.02
C ASN A 38 -8.19 30.77 0.95
N ILE A 39 -9.02 29.79 1.32
CA ILE A 39 -9.55 28.78 0.41
C ILE A 39 -10.91 29.28 -0.10
N THR A 40 -11.03 29.47 -1.41
CA THR A 40 -12.23 30.08 -2.02
C THR A 40 -13.14 29.10 -2.75
N THR A 41 -12.74 27.84 -2.87
CA THR A 41 -13.50 26.78 -3.57
C THR A 41 -14.07 25.75 -2.58
N GLU A 42 -15.34 25.42 -2.75
CA GLU A 42 -16.01 24.37 -1.98
C GLU A 42 -15.82 22.99 -2.65
N ASN A 43 -15.78 21.92 -1.84
CA ASN A 43 -15.84 20.50 -2.26
C ASN A 43 -14.60 19.90 -2.98
N GLN A 44 -13.38 20.08 -2.45
CA GLN A 44 -12.18 19.44 -3.03
C GLN A 44 -11.25 18.83 -1.96
N VAL A 45 -10.39 17.88 -2.35
CA VAL A 45 -9.40 17.23 -1.49
C VAL A 45 -8.21 18.16 -1.28
N TYR A 46 -7.74 18.29 -0.03
CA TYR A 46 -6.61 19.16 0.31
C TYR A 46 -5.38 18.36 0.72
N LYS A 47 -4.22 18.85 0.28
CA LYS A 47 -2.90 18.45 0.78
C LYS A 47 -2.19 19.66 1.37
N VAL A 48 -1.89 19.61 2.67
CA VAL A 48 -1.16 20.66 3.38
C VAL A 48 0.29 20.25 3.54
N ASN A 49 1.20 21.03 2.97
CA ASN A 49 2.64 20.85 3.08
C ASN A 49 3.24 22.04 3.84
N MET A 50 3.94 21.77 4.94
CA MET A 50 4.62 22.79 5.74
C MET A 50 6.12 22.57 5.69
N ILE A 51 6.87 23.61 5.32
CA ILE A 51 8.31 23.55 5.10
C ILE A 51 8.98 24.72 5.80
N TYR A 52 10.02 24.43 6.58
CA TYR A 52 10.90 25.43 7.17
C TYR A 52 12.32 25.19 6.72
N ARG A 53 12.98 26.25 6.21
CA ARG A 53 14.34 26.19 5.66
C ARG A 53 15.40 26.73 6.62
N GLY A 54 15.01 27.52 7.64
CA GLY A 54 15.98 28.21 8.50
C GLY A 54 16.79 29.23 7.69
N ASP A 55 18.11 29.28 7.92
CA ASP A 55 19.03 30.24 7.29
C ASP A 55 19.65 29.76 5.97
N GLY A 56 19.22 28.60 5.43
CA GLY A 56 19.74 28.00 4.19
C GLY A 56 18.67 27.75 3.12
N GLU A 57 19.08 27.19 1.98
CA GLU A 57 18.15 26.84 0.89
C GLU A 57 17.45 25.48 1.09
N ASN A 58 18.07 24.58 1.86
CA ASN A 58 17.55 23.24 2.12
C ASN A 58 16.46 23.25 3.19
N VAL A 59 15.58 22.25 3.12
CA VAL A 59 14.51 22.08 4.11
C VAL A 59 15.07 21.46 5.37
N SER A 60 14.97 22.17 6.49
CA SER A 60 15.44 21.72 7.80
C SER A 60 14.35 21.13 8.67
N ARG A 61 13.08 21.54 8.46
CA ARG A 61 11.93 20.95 9.14
C ARG A 61 10.70 20.88 8.24
N VAL A 62 9.86 19.88 8.48
CA VAL A 62 8.58 19.70 7.79
C VAL A 62 7.45 19.42 8.77
N GLY A 63 6.22 19.73 8.36
CA GLY A 63 5.01 19.36 9.09
C GLY A 63 4.76 17.85 9.12
N PRO A 64 3.69 17.41 9.80
CA PRO A 64 3.29 16.00 9.78
C PRO A 64 3.01 15.54 8.34
N LEU A 65 3.50 14.35 7.99
CA LEU A 65 3.05 13.64 6.80
C LEU A 65 1.64 13.12 7.10
N LEU A 66 0.64 13.80 6.57
CA LEU A 66 -0.75 13.41 6.66
C LEU A 66 -1.12 12.66 5.37
N PRO A 67 -2.02 11.66 5.45
CA PRO A 67 -2.59 11.11 4.23
C PRO A 67 -3.36 12.22 3.51
N GLU A 68 -3.62 12.04 2.23
CA GLU A 68 -4.57 12.88 1.53
C GLU A 68 -5.91 12.80 2.28
N PHE A 69 -6.43 13.96 2.69
CA PHE A 69 -7.67 13.98 3.44
C PHE A 69 -8.79 13.42 2.57
N PRO A 70 -9.71 12.59 3.10
CA PRO A 70 -10.77 11.99 2.31
C PRO A 70 -11.65 13.05 1.63
N GLN A 71 -12.39 12.58 0.61
CA GLN A 71 -13.26 13.34 -0.30
C GLN A 71 -14.36 14.19 0.38
N ASP A 72 -14.56 14.02 1.70
CA ASP A 72 -15.53 14.79 2.47
C ASP A 72 -14.91 16.06 3.07
N VAL A 73 -15.67 17.13 2.86
CA VAL A 73 -15.22 18.51 2.81
C VAL A 73 -14.74 19.01 4.17
N PHE A 74 -13.50 19.49 4.23
CA PHE A 74 -13.13 20.52 5.20
C PHE A 74 -13.95 21.77 4.87
N VAL A 75 -15.13 21.91 5.47
CA VAL A 75 -15.93 23.13 5.34
C VAL A 75 -15.58 24.03 6.52
N PRO A 76 -14.88 25.16 6.31
CA PRO A 76 -14.52 26.07 7.40
C PRO A 76 -15.73 26.72 8.05
N ASN A 77 -16.93 26.61 7.45
CA ASN A 77 -18.08 27.38 7.85
C ASN A 77 -19.44 26.82 7.38
N CYS A 78 -19.80 25.57 7.73
CA CYS A 78 -21.18 25.12 7.54
C CYS A 78 -21.93 24.97 8.87
N GLY A 79 -22.93 25.83 9.06
CA GLY A 79 -23.85 25.82 10.19
C GLY A 79 -24.96 24.77 10.10
N GLY A 80 -24.69 23.60 9.49
CA GLY A 80 -25.68 22.53 9.28
C GLY A 80 -25.37 21.24 10.08
N PRO A 81 -26.38 20.42 10.40
CA PRO A 81 -26.23 19.20 11.22
C PRO A 81 -25.53 18.02 10.52
N SER A 82 -25.09 18.16 9.27
CA SER A 82 -24.45 17.10 8.48
C SER A 82 -23.01 17.43 8.06
N CYS A 83 -22.32 18.24 8.87
CA CYS A 83 -21.00 18.77 8.53
C CYS A 83 -19.92 18.35 9.52
N PHE A 84 -18.89 17.65 9.04
CA PHE A 84 -17.62 17.46 9.75
C PHE A 84 -16.68 18.64 9.42
N GLY A 85 -16.94 19.81 10.00
CA GLY A 85 -16.08 20.99 9.87
C GLY A 85 -14.98 20.99 10.91
N GLY A 86 -13.75 20.58 10.54
CA GLY A 86 -12.56 20.96 11.28
C GLY A 86 -12.11 22.33 10.80
N ASP A 87 -12.14 23.36 11.64
CA ASP A 87 -11.46 24.62 11.32
C ASP A 87 -9.96 24.41 11.56
N LEU A 88 -9.12 24.66 10.55
CA LEU A 88 -7.65 24.66 10.73
C LEU A 88 -7.20 25.89 11.52
N ASN A 89 -8.07 26.90 11.68
CA ASN A 89 -7.78 28.10 12.45
C ASN A 89 -7.55 27.76 13.93
N GLY A 90 -6.45 28.25 14.49
CA GLY A 90 -6.00 27.92 15.85
C GLY A 90 -5.37 26.53 16.01
N SER A 91 -5.25 25.73 14.94
CA SER A 91 -4.54 24.44 14.98
C SER A 91 -3.03 24.64 15.05
N THR A 92 -2.37 24.00 16.02
CA THR A 92 -0.90 24.05 16.14
C THR A 92 -0.28 22.82 15.48
N PHE A 93 0.58 23.05 14.49
CA PHE A 93 1.34 22.00 13.82
C PHE A 93 2.76 21.93 14.37
N SER A 94 3.18 20.72 14.74
CA SER A 94 4.57 20.49 15.16
C SER A 94 5.43 20.13 13.95
N LEU A 95 6.47 20.93 13.70
CA LEU A 95 7.47 20.60 12.69
C LEU A 95 8.51 19.62 13.24
N VAL A 96 8.85 18.61 12.44
CA VAL A 96 9.90 17.64 12.73
C VAL A 96 11.12 17.89 11.84
N ASN A 97 12.29 17.50 12.32
CA ASN A 97 13.52 17.59 11.54
C ASN A 97 13.36 16.87 10.20
N ALA A 98 13.86 17.50 9.14
CA ALA A 98 13.74 17.02 7.77
C ALA A 98 15.09 17.08 7.05
N SER A 99 15.14 16.33 5.95
CA SER A 99 16.20 16.43 4.95
C SER A 99 15.57 16.57 3.58
N SER A 100 16.24 17.32 2.71
CA SER A 100 15.91 17.35 1.29
C SER A 100 16.41 16.07 0.63
N VAL A 101 15.56 15.44 -0.17
CA VAL A 101 15.84 14.19 -0.88
C VAL A 101 15.69 14.46 -2.36
N TYR A 102 16.79 14.34 -3.08
CA TYR A 102 16.87 14.48 -4.52
C TYR A 102 16.92 13.09 -5.13
N VAL A 103 15.92 12.74 -5.92
CA VAL A 103 15.86 11.46 -6.62
C VAL A 103 16.03 11.73 -8.10
N THR A 104 17.03 11.12 -8.72
CA THR A 104 17.22 11.12 -10.17
C THR A 104 17.22 9.69 -10.69
N ALA A 105 16.98 9.52 -11.98
CA ALA A 105 17.04 8.20 -12.61
C ALA A 105 17.82 8.24 -13.92
N TYR A 106 18.56 7.17 -14.20
CA TYR A 106 19.34 7.03 -15.43
C TYR A 106 19.36 5.59 -15.95
N THR A 107 19.69 5.39 -17.22
CA THR A 107 19.94 4.07 -17.83
C THR A 107 21.42 3.84 -18.14
N GLY A 108 21.77 2.61 -18.53
CA GLY A 108 23.12 2.18 -18.84
C GLY A 108 23.70 3.07 -19.94
N GLY A 109 24.77 3.79 -19.60
CA GLY A 109 25.34 4.87 -20.42
C GLY A 109 25.16 6.27 -19.84
N GLY A 110 24.44 6.43 -18.72
CA GLY A 110 24.29 7.70 -18.00
C GLY A 110 23.16 8.59 -18.52
N THR A 111 22.32 8.09 -19.43
CA THR A 111 21.20 8.85 -19.99
C THR A 111 20.09 9.02 -18.94
N ALA A 112 19.75 10.25 -18.60
CA ALA A 112 18.64 10.57 -17.70
C ALA A 112 17.33 9.96 -18.20
N GLN A 113 16.48 9.52 -17.28
CA GLN A 113 15.17 8.91 -17.58
C GLN A 113 14.06 9.67 -16.89
N ASN A 114 12.92 9.77 -17.58
CA ASN A 114 11.67 10.18 -16.96
C ASN A 114 11.07 9.00 -16.20
N PHE A 115 10.61 9.25 -14.97
CA PHE A 115 10.05 8.21 -14.12
C PHE A 115 8.92 8.76 -13.27
N SER A 116 7.99 7.89 -12.91
CA SER A 116 7.01 8.12 -11.86
C SER A 116 7.56 7.62 -10.52
N LEU A 117 7.19 8.30 -9.45
CA LEU A 117 7.72 8.05 -8.11
C LEU A 117 6.59 8.00 -7.09
N VAL A 118 6.53 6.95 -6.30
CA VAL A 118 5.68 6.86 -5.11
C VAL A 118 6.56 6.67 -3.88
N ILE A 119 6.28 7.39 -2.80
CA ILE A 119 6.99 7.26 -1.53
C ILE A 119 6.03 6.81 -0.45
N MET A 120 6.27 5.64 0.12
CA MET A 120 5.52 5.11 1.26
C MET A 120 6.31 5.31 2.55
N ASP A 121 5.63 5.71 3.61
CA ASP A 121 6.18 5.70 4.96
C ASP A 121 6.06 4.29 5.53
N LYS A 122 7.18 3.63 5.84
CA LYS A 122 7.18 2.23 6.30
C LYS A 122 6.45 2.01 7.62
N LYS A 123 6.38 3.03 8.47
CA LYS A 123 5.69 2.93 9.77
C LYS A 123 4.19 3.09 9.60
N LEU A 124 3.76 3.96 8.69
CA LEU A 124 2.35 4.26 8.47
C LEU A 124 1.67 3.33 7.46
N GLY A 125 2.45 2.75 6.54
CA GLY A 125 1.96 1.77 5.57
C GLY A 125 1.11 2.36 4.45
N TYR A 126 1.18 3.67 4.20
CA TYR A 126 0.47 4.33 3.10
C TYR A 126 1.40 5.28 2.30
N PRO A 127 1.08 5.58 1.02
CA PRO A 127 1.79 6.56 0.21
C PRO A 127 1.70 7.98 0.78
N THR A 128 2.83 8.62 1.01
CA THR A 128 2.92 10.02 1.46
C THR A 128 3.12 11.00 0.30
N HIS A 129 3.71 10.51 -0.78
CA HIS A 129 3.91 11.24 -2.02
C HIS A 129 3.65 10.31 -3.20
N MET A 130 2.91 10.80 -4.19
CA MET A 130 2.58 10.07 -5.41
C MET A 130 2.74 11.01 -6.59
N TYR A 131 3.68 10.70 -7.46
CA TYR A 131 3.96 11.40 -8.70
C TYR A 131 3.81 10.40 -9.84
N ILE A 132 2.57 10.07 -10.15
CA ILE A 132 2.22 9.12 -11.20
C ILE A 132 1.89 9.92 -12.47
N ASN A 133 2.37 9.44 -13.61
CA ASN A 133 2.17 10.06 -14.91
C ASN A 133 2.75 11.48 -15.04
N GLN A 134 3.75 11.83 -14.22
CA GLN A 134 4.50 13.07 -14.38
C GLN A 134 5.82 12.79 -15.11
N GLU A 135 6.03 13.43 -16.26
CA GLU A 135 7.25 13.29 -17.05
C GLU A 135 8.39 14.12 -16.43
N GLN A 136 8.94 13.64 -15.32
CA GLN A 136 10.06 14.30 -14.63
C GLN A 136 11.28 13.38 -14.56
N TRP A 137 12.46 13.97 -14.76
CA TRP A 137 13.76 13.29 -14.67
C TRP A 137 14.43 13.46 -13.30
N ASN A 138 13.85 14.31 -12.44
CA ASN A 138 14.26 14.46 -11.05
C ASN A 138 13.05 14.78 -10.17
N PHE A 139 13.14 14.41 -8.89
CA PHE A 139 12.22 14.85 -7.84
C PHE A 139 13.01 15.43 -6.68
N ASN A 140 12.57 16.58 -6.15
CA ASN A 140 13.10 17.19 -4.93
C ASN A 140 12.01 17.19 -3.86
N LEU A 141 12.26 16.45 -2.78
CA LEU A 141 11.28 16.13 -1.75
C LEU A 141 11.84 16.47 -0.38
N SER A 142 10.97 16.61 0.61
CA SER A 142 11.39 16.88 1.99
C SER A 142 10.78 15.83 2.91
N LEU A 143 11.63 14.99 3.50
CA LEU A 143 11.19 13.85 4.30
C LEU A 143 11.64 14.02 5.76
N PRO A 144 10.76 13.74 6.75
CA PRO A 144 11.12 13.61 8.15
C PRO A 144 12.30 12.65 8.38
N THR A 145 13.31 13.09 9.14
CA THR A 145 14.53 12.30 9.33
C THR A 145 14.39 11.12 10.27
N SER A 146 13.33 11.09 11.07
CA SER A 146 13.06 10.05 12.08
C SER A 146 12.33 8.82 11.54
N ARG A 147 12.13 8.72 10.23
CA ARG A 147 11.29 7.69 9.60
C ARG A 147 12.01 6.98 8.46
N ASN A 148 11.57 5.74 8.21
CA ASN A 148 12.03 4.95 7.08
C ASN A 148 10.97 5.04 5.97
N TYR A 149 11.44 5.08 4.72
CA TYR A 149 10.58 5.21 3.55
C TYR A 149 10.91 4.15 2.51
N THR A 150 9.90 3.80 1.73
CA THR A 150 9.99 2.97 0.53
C THR A 150 9.76 3.86 -0.68
N LEU A 151 10.71 3.89 -1.62
CA LEU A 151 10.58 4.53 -2.92
C LEU A 151 10.18 3.48 -3.93
N ILE A 152 9.10 3.74 -4.66
CA ILE A 152 8.58 2.89 -5.73
C ILE A 152 8.72 3.69 -7.02
N VAL A 153 9.61 3.23 -7.89
CA VAL A 153 10.02 3.96 -9.09
C VAL A 153 9.52 3.23 -10.31
N MET A 154 8.64 3.86 -11.06
CA MET A 154 8.01 3.31 -12.26
C MET A 154 8.53 4.03 -13.49
N ASN A 155 8.85 3.31 -14.55
CA ASN A 155 9.28 3.95 -15.79
C ASN A 155 8.07 4.61 -16.48
N PHE A 156 8.18 5.88 -16.84
CA PHE A 156 7.06 6.67 -17.38
C PHE A 156 6.61 6.18 -18.78
N ASN A 157 7.49 5.55 -19.57
CA ASN A 157 7.23 5.22 -20.98
C ASN A 157 7.51 3.76 -21.36
N GLN A 158 7.82 2.90 -20.40
CA GLN A 158 8.16 1.51 -20.67
C GLN A 158 7.30 0.62 -19.79
N ASN A 159 6.83 -0.52 -20.33
CA ASN A 159 6.26 -1.64 -19.57
C ASN A 159 7.35 -2.30 -18.70
N ILE A 160 8.17 -1.49 -18.05
CA ILE A 160 9.21 -1.90 -17.15
C ILE A 160 8.61 -1.92 -15.75
N PRO A 161 8.79 -3.05 -15.07
CA PRO A 161 8.40 -3.20 -13.68
C PRO A 161 8.90 -2.05 -12.77
N PRO A 162 8.02 -1.44 -11.93
CA PRO A 162 8.42 -0.70 -10.73
C PRO A 162 9.60 -1.31 -9.95
N ARG A 163 10.51 -0.44 -9.50
CA ARG A 163 11.63 -0.80 -8.64
C ARG A 163 11.43 -0.24 -7.26
N VAL A 164 11.93 -0.96 -6.26
CA VAL A 164 11.78 -0.58 -4.85
C VAL A 164 13.14 -0.24 -4.26
N TYR A 165 13.21 0.90 -3.56
CA TYR A 165 14.39 1.33 -2.85
C TYR A 165 14.03 1.77 -1.43
N ASP A 166 14.90 1.45 -0.48
CA ASP A 166 14.71 1.86 0.91
C ASP A 166 15.49 3.13 1.23
N ILE A 167 14.83 4.08 1.87
CA ILE A 167 15.47 5.20 2.56
C ILE A 167 15.38 4.96 4.05
N LEU A 168 16.55 4.76 4.67
CA LEU A 168 16.66 4.55 6.10
C LEU A 168 16.76 5.89 6.84
N SER A 169 16.11 5.96 8.01
CA SER A 169 16.17 7.12 8.91
C SER A 169 17.60 7.43 9.36
N SER A 170 18.48 6.43 9.43
CA SER A 170 19.91 6.63 9.68
C SER A 170 20.58 7.51 8.64
N ASN A 171 20.19 7.37 7.36
CA ASN A 171 20.75 8.18 6.27
C ASN A 171 20.20 9.61 6.34
N LEU A 172 18.89 9.75 6.57
CA LEU A 172 18.23 11.04 6.68
C LEU A 172 18.71 11.84 7.89
N SER A 173 18.78 11.22 9.07
CA SER A 173 19.20 11.88 10.31
C SER A 173 20.64 12.40 10.25
N ALA A 174 21.54 11.70 9.55
CA ALA A 174 22.90 12.16 9.30
C ALA A 174 22.99 13.46 8.48
N MET A 175 21.94 13.78 7.71
CA MET A 175 21.87 14.92 6.81
C MET A 175 20.74 15.89 7.19
N THR A 176 20.44 16.02 8.49
CA THR A 176 19.38 16.93 8.97
C THR A 176 19.65 18.38 8.53
N GLY A 177 18.71 19.01 7.81
CA GLY A 177 18.91 20.34 7.20
C GLY A 177 19.83 20.37 5.98
N GLY A 178 20.30 19.20 5.54
CA GLY A 178 21.07 19.00 4.32
C GLY A 178 20.27 18.26 3.23
N ALA A 179 20.98 17.86 2.18
CA ALA A 179 20.45 17.18 1.01
C ALA A 179 21.03 15.77 0.86
N ILE A 180 20.20 14.80 0.51
CA ILE A 180 20.63 13.45 0.10
C ILE A 180 20.28 13.26 -1.36
N TYR A 181 21.22 12.70 -2.12
CA TYR A 181 21.06 12.41 -3.53
C TYR A 181 20.93 10.90 -3.71
N TYR A 182 19.86 10.49 -4.38
CA TYR A 182 19.60 9.12 -4.82
C TYR A 182 19.61 9.09 -6.34
N ASP A 183 20.71 8.61 -6.91
CA ASP A 183 20.86 8.43 -8.35
C ASP A 183 20.53 6.97 -8.71
N LEU A 184 19.33 6.76 -9.25
CA LEU A 184 18.77 5.43 -9.44
C LEU A 184 19.05 4.89 -10.84
N ASN A 185 19.78 3.78 -10.90
CA ASN A 185 20.01 3.08 -12.15
C ASN A 185 18.78 2.25 -12.53
N LEU A 186 18.10 2.64 -13.61
CA LEU A 186 16.94 1.94 -14.18
C LEU A 186 17.28 1.03 -15.37
N THR A 187 18.56 0.71 -15.58
CA THR A 187 18.98 -0.24 -16.63
C THR A 187 18.30 -1.59 -16.44
N THR A 188 17.60 -2.05 -17.48
CA THR A 188 16.93 -3.35 -17.53
C THR A 188 17.61 -4.30 -18.51
N ILE A 189 17.81 -5.52 -18.06
CA ILE A 189 18.41 -6.64 -18.79
C ILE A 189 17.47 -7.85 -18.62
N PRO A 190 17.08 -8.53 -19.71
CA PRO A 190 16.34 -9.78 -19.60
C PRO A 190 17.24 -10.90 -19.09
N PHE A 191 16.75 -11.64 -18.10
CA PHE A 191 17.37 -12.84 -17.55
C PHE A 191 16.42 -14.03 -17.67
N VAL A 192 16.99 -15.18 -17.99
CA VAL A 192 16.25 -16.43 -18.03
C VAL A 192 16.11 -17.00 -16.62
N VAL A 193 14.88 -17.34 -16.24
CA VAL A 193 14.55 -18.09 -15.04
C VAL A 193 13.97 -19.43 -15.44
N SER A 194 14.60 -20.50 -15.00
CA SER A 194 14.18 -21.87 -15.34
C SER A 194 14.20 -22.79 -14.13
N GLY A 195 13.55 -23.94 -14.26
CA GLY A 195 13.60 -24.99 -13.25
C GLY A 195 12.36 -25.86 -13.30
N TYR A 196 12.04 -26.50 -12.18
CA TYR A 196 10.95 -27.48 -12.10
C TYR A 196 9.94 -27.10 -11.03
N LEU A 197 8.67 -27.24 -11.38
CA LEU A 197 7.58 -27.30 -10.41
C LEU A 197 7.52 -28.68 -9.78
N THR A 198 7.39 -28.72 -8.46
CA THR A 198 7.23 -29.96 -7.68
C THR A 198 5.99 -29.85 -6.82
N THR A 199 5.23 -30.92 -6.65
CA THR A 199 4.08 -30.94 -5.74
C THR A 199 4.47 -31.54 -4.40
N VAL A 200 4.05 -30.90 -3.31
CA VAL A 200 4.23 -31.40 -1.94
C VAL A 200 2.94 -32.03 -1.45
N GLY A 201 3.05 -33.21 -0.82
CA GLY A 201 1.89 -33.92 -0.28
C GLY A 201 1.03 -34.63 -1.35
N ASN A 202 1.54 -34.78 -2.57
CA ASN A 202 0.84 -35.44 -3.66
C ASN A 202 1.27 -36.92 -3.83
N THR A 203 0.31 -37.81 -4.07
CA THR A 203 0.52 -39.24 -4.39
C THR A 203 0.36 -39.58 -5.88
N SER A 204 -0.14 -38.64 -6.69
CA SER A 204 -0.44 -38.79 -8.13
C SER A 204 0.45 -37.88 -8.98
N ALA A 205 0.60 -38.18 -10.27
CA ALA A 205 1.31 -37.31 -11.21
C ALA A 205 0.49 -36.03 -11.49
N PRO A 206 0.98 -34.83 -11.11
CA PRO A 206 0.25 -33.58 -11.35
C PRO A 206 0.31 -33.17 -12.81
N THR A 207 -0.72 -32.45 -13.26
CA THR A 207 -0.65 -31.67 -14.50
C THR A 207 -0.40 -30.20 -14.14
N PHE A 208 0.72 -29.67 -14.59
CA PHE A 208 1.05 -28.26 -14.40
C PHE A 208 0.32 -27.40 -15.43
N LYS A 209 -0.26 -26.28 -14.98
CA LYS A 209 -1.20 -25.50 -15.78
C LYS A 209 -0.70 -24.11 -16.11
N GLY A 210 0.02 -23.48 -15.19
CA GLY A 210 0.54 -22.16 -15.44
C GLY A 210 1.62 -21.73 -14.45
N LEU A 211 2.41 -20.78 -14.93
CA LEU A 211 3.42 -20.05 -14.18
C LEU A 211 3.30 -18.58 -14.59
N ALA A 212 3.57 -17.73 -13.62
CA ALA A 212 2.99 -16.42 -13.57
C ALA A 212 3.94 -15.55 -12.73
N ALA A 213 4.31 -14.36 -13.18
CA ALA A 213 5.18 -13.47 -12.42
C ALA A 213 4.46 -12.15 -12.16
N ASN A 214 4.36 -11.77 -10.89
CA ASN A 214 3.92 -10.42 -10.54
C ASN A 214 5.04 -9.67 -9.91
N MET A 215 4.94 -8.39 -10.14
CA MET A 215 5.66 -7.40 -9.42
C MET A 215 5.35 -7.44 -7.94
N TRP A 216 6.41 -7.44 -7.14
CA TRP A 216 6.34 -7.37 -5.71
C TRP A 216 6.82 -6.00 -5.26
N VAL A 217 5.95 -5.22 -4.62
CA VAL A 217 6.35 -3.93 -4.05
C VAL A 217 6.13 -3.98 -2.55
N ASP A 218 7.23 -4.10 -1.79
CA ASP A 218 7.23 -4.09 -0.31
C ASP A 218 6.19 -5.05 0.33
N GLY A 219 6.06 -6.25 -0.24
CA GLY A 219 5.09 -7.25 0.23
C GLY A 219 3.74 -7.23 -0.49
N MET A 220 3.40 -6.17 -1.22
CA MET A 220 2.04 -5.93 -1.70
C MET A 220 1.80 -6.49 -3.10
N VAL A 221 0.75 -7.30 -3.23
CA VAL A 221 0.08 -7.59 -4.52
C VAL A 221 -1.04 -6.55 -4.73
N PRO A 222 -1.07 -5.82 -5.86
CA PRO A 222 -2.12 -4.82 -6.12
C PRO A 222 -3.55 -5.42 -6.10
N PRO A 223 -4.54 -4.75 -5.47
CA PRO A 223 -5.92 -5.23 -5.30
C PRO A 223 -6.71 -5.58 -6.55
N ALA A 224 -6.37 -4.97 -7.69
CA ALA A 224 -7.21 -4.95 -8.88
C ALA A 224 -6.68 -5.81 -10.04
N GLN A 225 -5.60 -6.55 -9.82
CA GLN A 225 -5.10 -7.51 -10.79
C GLN A 225 -5.01 -8.87 -10.10
N ASP A 226 -6.06 -9.67 -10.28
CA ASP A 226 -5.95 -11.14 -10.25
C ASP A 226 -4.75 -11.51 -11.17
N ILE A 227 -3.58 -11.61 -10.57
CA ILE A 227 -2.28 -12.10 -11.06
C ILE A 227 -2.35 -13.07 -12.27
N PRO A 228 -1.49 -12.98 -13.33
CA PRO A 228 -0.62 -11.90 -13.84
C PRO A 228 -0.70 -11.62 -15.37
N GLN A 229 0.07 -10.61 -15.81
CA GLN A 229 0.46 -10.36 -17.20
C GLN A 229 0.82 -11.64 -17.98
N ALA A 230 0.34 -11.70 -19.22
CA ALA A 230 0.66 -12.77 -20.15
C ALA A 230 2.17 -12.86 -20.37
N LEU A 231 2.65 -14.10 -20.25
CA LEU A 231 3.98 -14.56 -20.61
C LEU A 231 4.42 -14.06 -21.98
N GLY A 232 5.72 -13.77 -22.14
CA GLY A 232 6.29 -13.54 -23.47
C GLY A 232 6.11 -14.77 -24.35
N SER A 233 6.08 -14.60 -25.68
CA SER A 233 5.81 -15.70 -26.63
C SER A 233 6.81 -16.87 -26.61
N THR A 234 7.94 -16.70 -25.91
CA THR A 234 9.00 -17.71 -25.72
C THR A 234 8.96 -18.41 -24.37
N ASP A 235 8.16 -17.93 -23.44
CA ASP A 235 8.07 -18.52 -22.11
C ASP A 235 7.20 -19.77 -22.16
N SER A 236 7.61 -20.83 -21.47
CA SER A 236 6.95 -22.12 -21.57
C SER A 236 6.92 -22.87 -20.24
N ILE A 237 5.90 -23.71 -20.11
CA ILE A 237 5.76 -24.69 -19.05
C ILE A 237 5.37 -26.03 -19.67
N ASP A 238 6.15 -27.06 -19.36
CA ASP A 238 5.79 -28.42 -19.70
C ASP A 238 4.80 -28.95 -18.66
N SER A 239 3.56 -29.15 -19.12
CA SER A 239 2.46 -29.61 -18.25
C SER A 239 2.67 -30.98 -17.61
N ALA A 240 3.53 -31.83 -18.17
CA ALA A 240 3.80 -33.19 -17.67
C ALA A 240 5.03 -33.24 -16.76
N THR A 241 6.10 -32.52 -17.13
CA THR A 241 7.36 -32.57 -16.37
C THR A 241 7.47 -31.45 -15.34
N GLY A 242 6.68 -30.39 -15.46
CA GLY A 242 6.76 -29.20 -14.62
C GLY A 242 7.98 -28.33 -14.92
N PHE A 243 8.77 -28.68 -15.94
CA PHE A 243 9.85 -27.83 -16.40
C PHE A 243 9.27 -26.50 -16.89
N TYR A 244 9.86 -25.41 -16.42
CA TYR A 244 9.53 -24.08 -16.89
C TYR A 244 10.78 -23.34 -17.33
N ASN A 245 10.58 -22.40 -18.24
CA ASN A 245 11.60 -21.50 -18.72
C ASN A 245 10.93 -20.20 -19.14
N PHE A 246 11.26 -19.10 -18.47
CA PHE A 246 10.68 -17.78 -18.74
C PHE A 246 11.69 -16.65 -18.56
N THR A 247 11.38 -15.49 -19.13
CA THR A 247 12.25 -14.32 -19.06
C THR A 247 11.72 -13.29 -18.06
N LEU A 248 12.56 -12.88 -17.12
CA LEU A 248 12.29 -11.75 -16.22
C LEU A 248 13.26 -10.61 -16.49
N ILE A 249 12.82 -9.39 -16.18
CA ILE A 249 13.65 -8.20 -16.31
C ILE A 249 14.35 -7.93 -14.98
N GLY A 250 15.67 -7.75 -15.00
CA GLY A 250 16.45 -7.28 -13.85
C GLY A 250 17.69 -6.48 -14.26
N PRO A 251 18.64 -6.17 -13.37
CA PRO A 251 18.55 -6.29 -11.91
C PRO A 251 17.67 -5.20 -11.28
N GLY A 252 17.36 -5.36 -10.00
CA GLY A 252 16.65 -4.35 -9.20
C GLY A 252 15.13 -4.37 -9.31
N VAL A 253 14.56 -5.49 -9.77
CA VAL A 253 13.13 -5.76 -9.77
C VAL A 253 12.88 -7.02 -8.96
N ASP A 254 11.96 -6.93 -8.01
CA ASP A 254 11.50 -8.06 -7.22
C ASP A 254 10.18 -8.57 -7.80
N TYR A 255 10.11 -9.88 -8.00
CA TYR A 255 8.91 -10.55 -8.46
C TYR A 255 8.46 -11.59 -7.44
N MET A 256 7.15 -11.75 -7.33
CA MET A 256 6.51 -12.94 -6.80
C MET A 256 6.11 -13.84 -7.98
N LEU A 257 6.76 -14.99 -8.07
CA LEU A 257 6.33 -16.06 -8.95
C LEU A 257 5.14 -16.77 -8.32
N PHE A 258 4.15 -17.05 -9.14
CA PHE A 258 2.99 -17.85 -8.83
C PHE A 258 2.91 -19.00 -9.83
N ALA A 259 2.79 -20.21 -9.32
CA ALA A 259 2.66 -21.40 -10.14
C ALA A 259 1.49 -22.24 -9.65
N TYR A 260 0.78 -22.91 -10.56
CA TYR A 260 -0.33 -23.79 -10.20
C TYR A 260 -0.46 -25.01 -11.12
N GLY A 261 -1.09 -26.03 -10.56
CA GLY A 261 -1.37 -27.29 -11.21
C GLY A 261 -2.52 -28.01 -10.55
N ASN A 262 -2.91 -29.14 -11.11
CA ASN A 262 -3.97 -29.97 -10.55
C ASN A 262 -3.76 -31.44 -10.87
N ASP A 263 -4.45 -32.29 -10.11
CA ASP A 263 -4.57 -33.72 -10.37
C ASP A 263 -5.98 -34.21 -9.99
N THR A 264 -6.10 -35.51 -9.75
CA THR A 264 -7.34 -36.16 -9.31
C THR A 264 -7.69 -35.88 -7.84
N ALA A 265 -6.73 -35.48 -7.02
CA ALA A 265 -6.88 -35.20 -5.59
C ALA A 265 -7.17 -33.73 -5.30
N GLY A 266 -6.78 -32.79 -6.18
CA GLY A 266 -7.12 -31.38 -6.02
C GLY A 266 -6.28 -30.42 -6.87
N GLN A 267 -6.30 -29.15 -6.50
CA GLN A 267 -5.50 -28.09 -7.11
C GLN A 267 -4.39 -27.66 -6.15
N PHE A 268 -3.25 -27.28 -6.72
CA PHE A 268 -2.04 -26.91 -5.99
C PHE A 268 -1.54 -25.55 -6.48
N ALA A 269 -0.95 -24.78 -5.58
CA ALA A 269 -0.20 -23.60 -5.96
C ALA A 269 1.01 -23.33 -5.07
N GLY A 270 2.00 -22.67 -5.66
CA GLY A 270 3.24 -22.26 -5.02
C GLY A 270 3.50 -20.78 -5.28
N TYR A 271 4.18 -20.16 -4.33
CA TYR A 271 4.62 -18.79 -4.39
C TYR A 271 6.12 -18.76 -4.15
N GLN A 272 6.85 -17.94 -4.90
CA GLN A 272 8.30 -17.82 -4.74
C GLN A 272 8.75 -16.41 -5.06
N ASN A 273 9.37 -15.74 -4.10
CA ASN A 273 10.07 -14.48 -4.34
C ASN A 273 11.31 -14.72 -5.20
N VAL A 274 11.50 -13.89 -6.22
CA VAL A 274 12.68 -13.91 -7.07
C VAL A 274 13.12 -12.49 -7.42
N SER A 275 14.42 -12.26 -7.31
CA SER A 275 15.10 -11.07 -7.79
C SER A 275 16.20 -11.55 -8.71
N VAL A 276 16.16 -11.17 -10.00
CA VAL A 276 17.11 -11.68 -10.99
C VAL A 276 18.22 -10.68 -11.25
N SER A 277 19.47 -11.13 -11.16
CA SER A 277 20.66 -10.38 -11.60
C SER A 277 21.55 -11.18 -12.55
N ALA A 278 21.16 -12.42 -12.84
CA ALA A 278 21.77 -13.35 -13.77
C ALA A 278 20.71 -14.39 -14.17
N ASN A 279 21.00 -15.19 -15.20
CA ASN A 279 20.18 -16.37 -15.49
C ASN A 279 20.14 -17.27 -14.24
N THR A 280 18.94 -17.63 -13.81
CA THR A 280 18.70 -18.25 -12.51
C THR A 280 17.97 -19.57 -12.69
N GLN A 281 18.46 -20.62 -12.04
CA GLN A 281 17.72 -21.86 -11.90
C GLN A 281 17.08 -21.93 -10.51
N MET A 282 15.78 -22.15 -10.46
CA MET A 282 15.00 -22.17 -9.22
C MET A 282 13.90 -23.21 -9.35
N ASN A 283 13.64 -23.99 -8.32
CA ASN A 283 12.48 -24.89 -8.30
C ASN A 283 11.39 -24.26 -7.44
N ILE A 284 10.14 -24.53 -7.76
CA ILE A 284 8.98 -24.03 -6.99
C ILE A 284 8.21 -25.23 -6.46
N SER A 285 7.92 -25.22 -5.17
CA SER A 285 7.07 -26.21 -4.53
C SER A 285 5.62 -25.73 -4.51
N LEU A 286 4.72 -26.57 -5.01
CA LEU A 286 3.29 -26.35 -5.03
C LEU A 286 2.66 -27.10 -3.86
N TYR A 287 1.80 -26.41 -3.11
CA TYR A 287 1.08 -26.96 -1.98
C TYR A 287 -0.41 -27.07 -2.30
N PRO A 288 -1.12 -28.04 -1.71
CA PRO A 288 -2.56 -28.16 -1.90
C PRO A 288 -3.28 -26.86 -1.54
N LEU A 289 -4.29 -26.48 -2.31
CA LEU A 289 -5.13 -25.32 -2.03
C LEU A 289 -6.39 -25.71 -1.25
N ALA A 290 -6.85 -24.82 -0.38
CA ALA A 290 -8.18 -24.85 0.20
C ALA A 290 -9.19 -24.17 -0.73
N GLY A 291 -10.49 -24.38 -0.48
CA GLY A 291 -11.55 -23.73 -1.24
C GLY A 291 -12.11 -24.58 -2.39
N THR A 292 -12.91 -23.93 -3.23
CA THR A 292 -13.54 -24.57 -4.40
C THR A 292 -12.95 -24.03 -5.69
N SER A 293 -12.93 -24.86 -6.73
CA SER A 293 -12.43 -24.47 -8.04
C SER A 293 -13.32 -23.37 -8.63
N LYS A 294 -12.74 -22.18 -8.85
CA LYS A 294 -13.43 -21.02 -9.43
C LYS A 294 -12.68 -20.55 -10.67
N SER A 295 -13.44 -20.05 -11.65
CA SER A 295 -12.86 -19.43 -12.84
C SER A 295 -12.04 -18.20 -12.45
N VAL A 296 -10.87 -18.03 -13.06
CA VAL A 296 -10.12 -16.79 -12.98
C VAL A 296 -10.81 -15.77 -13.89
N GLY A 297 -11.43 -14.74 -13.29
CA GLY A 297 -12.09 -13.65 -14.01
C GLY A 297 -11.10 -12.62 -14.60
N GLY A 298 -11.60 -11.71 -15.45
CA GLY A 298 -10.82 -10.58 -16.02
C GLY A 298 -10.11 -10.90 -17.34
N SER A 299 -9.12 -10.07 -17.72
CA SER A 299 -8.28 -10.22 -18.93
C SER A 299 -7.43 -11.52 -18.99
N PHE A 300 -7.66 -12.43 -18.05
CA PHE A 300 -6.84 -13.61 -17.76
C PHE A 300 -7.62 -14.93 -17.83
N GLY A 301 -8.80 -14.94 -18.47
CA GLY A 301 -9.63 -16.15 -18.66
C GLY A 301 -8.96 -17.32 -19.41
N TYR A 302 -7.71 -17.16 -19.84
CA TYR A 302 -6.87 -18.22 -20.40
C TYR A 302 -6.20 -19.11 -19.34
N LEU A 303 -6.21 -18.72 -18.06
CA LEU A 303 -5.61 -19.51 -16.96
C LEU A 303 -6.53 -20.64 -16.44
N GLY A 304 -7.79 -20.69 -16.85
CA GLY A 304 -8.73 -21.72 -16.41
C GLY A 304 -9.19 -21.55 -14.95
N ASN A 305 -9.55 -22.65 -14.28
CA ASN A 305 -10.07 -22.61 -12.91
C ASN A 305 -8.98 -22.90 -11.85
N VAL A 306 -9.01 -22.19 -10.71
CA VAL A 306 -8.11 -22.41 -9.55
C VAL A 306 -8.92 -22.39 -8.25
N SER A 307 -8.51 -23.17 -7.25
CA SER A 307 -9.20 -23.26 -5.96
C SER A 307 -9.05 -21.95 -5.19
N LYS A 308 -10.19 -21.34 -4.85
CA LYS A 308 -10.26 -20.13 -4.04
C LYS A 308 -11.24 -20.33 -2.88
N VAL A 309 -10.86 -19.81 -1.71
CA VAL A 309 -11.77 -19.61 -0.57
C VAL A 309 -12.52 -18.30 -0.79
N THR A 310 -13.81 -18.29 -0.51
CA THR A 310 -14.66 -17.10 -0.54
C THR A 310 -14.91 -16.64 0.86
N PHE A 311 -14.67 -15.37 1.10
CA PHE A 311 -14.93 -14.74 2.39
C PHE A 311 -16.13 -13.82 2.23
N HIS A 312 -17.10 -13.99 3.11
CA HIS A 312 -18.31 -13.19 3.15
C HIS A 312 -18.28 -12.28 4.36
N LEU A 313 -18.23 -10.97 4.15
CA LEU A 313 -18.40 -10.02 5.24
C LEU A 313 -19.88 -9.93 5.60
N ARG A 314 -20.21 -10.29 6.85
CA ARG A 314 -21.58 -10.35 7.34
C ARG A 314 -21.81 -9.36 8.47
N ASP A 315 -22.96 -8.70 8.49
CA ASP A 315 -23.43 -8.00 9.67
C ASP A 315 -23.71 -9.03 10.79
N GLY A 316 -23.06 -8.88 11.94
CA GLY A 316 -23.26 -9.76 13.08
C GLY A 316 -24.61 -9.67 13.75
N ASN A 317 -25.38 -8.61 13.51
CA ASN A 317 -26.72 -8.47 14.09
C ASN A 317 -27.80 -9.07 13.19
N GLN A 318 -27.62 -9.00 11.87
CA GLN A 318 -28.65 -9.36 10.90
C GLN A 318 -28.29 -10.57 10.02
N ASN A 319 -27.05 -11.04 10.10
CA ASN A 319 -26.48 -12.06 9.20
C ASN A 319 -26.64 -11.73 7.70
N SER A 320 -26.78 -10.43 7.39
CA SER A 320 -26.89 -9.88 6.05
C SER A 320 -25.50 -9.49 5.52
N SER A 321 -25.42 -9.02 4.27
CA SER A 321 -24.17 -8.47 3.72
C SER A 321 -23.71 -7.25 4.51
N ALA A 322 -22.41 -7.18 4.83
CA ALA A 322 -21.80 -5.99 5.42
C ALA A 322 -21.35 -4.94 4.38
N GLY A 323 -21.59 -5.17 3.08
CA GLY A 323 -21.24 -4.25 2.00
C GLY A 323 -19.73 -4.14 1.76
N GLN A 324 -19.32 -3.06 1.09
CA GLN A 324 -17.92 -2.85 0.71
C GLN A 324 -17.01 -2.59 1.91
N ALA A 325 -15.81 -3.15 1.86
CA ALA A 325 -14.76 -2.97 2.86
C ALA A 325 -13.38 -3.16 2.24
N HIS A 326 -12.40 -2.50 2.85
CA HIS A 326 -10.99 -2.73 2.60
C HIS A 326 -10.47 -3.88 3.46
N VAL A 327 -9.70 -4.79 2.86
CA VAL A 327 -9.09 -5.93 3.54
C VAL A 327 -7.58 -5.90 3.31
N ASP A 328 -6.81 -5.81 4.38
CA ASP A 328 -5.37 -6.02 4.40
C ASP A 328 -5.08 -7.36 5.08
N GLY A 329 -4.08 -8.10 4.62
CA GLY A 329 -3.75 -9.37 5.22
C GLY A 329 -2.38 -9.89 4.86
N VAL A 330 -1.99 -10.95 5.56
CA VAL A 330 -0.72 -11.65 5.38
C VAL A 330 -1.00 -13.15 5.40
N LEU A 331 -0.71 -13.83 4.29
CA LEU A 331 -0.68 -15.28 4.18
C LEU A 331 0.75 -15.75 4.42
N THR A 332 1.01 -16.37 5.58
CA THR A 332 2.26 -17.10 5.83
C THR A 332 2.10 -18.51 5.26
N THR A 333 2.80 -18.82 4.17
CA THR A 333 2.83 -20.15 3.52
C THR A 333 3.47 -21.19 4.43
N THR A 334 3.34 -22.47 4.06
CA THR A 334 3.90 -23.61 4.80
C THR A 334 5.44 -23.61 4.84
N ASP A 335 6.10 -22.99 3.86
CA ASP A 335 7.55 -22.78 3.85
C ASP A 335 8.00 -21.52 4.59
N GLY A 336 7.07 -20.76 5.19
CA GLY A 336 7.35 -19.57 5.98
C GLY A 336 7.43 -18.27 5.19
N THR A 337 7.13 -18.29 3.89
CA THR A 337 7.02 -17.07 3.07
C THR A 337 5.79 -16.26 3.46
N ASP A 338 5.97 -14.98 3.78
CA ASP A 338 4.87 -14.07 4.03
C ASP A 338 4.42 -13.38 2.75
N ILE A 339 3.12 -13.47 2.46
CA ILE A 339 2.47 -12.86 1.31
C ILE A 339 1.47 -11.83 1.79
N ARG A 340 1.77 -10.55 1.57
CA ARG A 340 0.84 -9.48 1.92
C ARG A 340 -0.11 -9.21 0.76
N LEU A 341 -1.36 -8.99 1.14
CA LEU A 341 -2.48 -8.96 0.23
C LEU A 341 -3.41 -7.83 0.66
N MET A 342 -3.86 -7.07 -0.33
CA MET A 342 -4.79 -5.97 -0.14
C MET A 342 -5.89 -6.15 -1.17
N THR A 343 -7.14 -6.16 -0.74
CA THR A 343 -8.28 -6.29 -1.64
C THR A 343 -9.43 -5.43 -1.14
N GLU A 344 -10.22 -4.92 -2.08
CA GLU A 344 -11.55 -4.42 -1.78
C GLU A 344 -12.53 -5.57 -1.92
N THR A 345 -13.57 -5.59 -1.09
CA THR A 345 -14.70 -6.51 -1.32
C THR A 345 -15.63 -5.97 -2.40
N ASP A 346 -16.38 -6.87 -3.04
CA ASP A 346 -17.45 -6.47 -3.94
C ASP A 346 -18.60 -5.74 -3.20
N SER A 347 -19.59 -5.25 -3.96
CA SER A 347 -20.76 -4.55 -3.41
C SER A 347 -21.60 -5.40 -2.45
N THR A 348 -21.42 -6.72 -2.46
CA THR A 348 -22.08 -7.67 -1.57
C THR A 348 -21.20 -8.12 -0.40
N GLY A 349 -20.03 -7.49 -0.21
CA GLY A 349 -19.11 -7.78 0.88
C GLY A 349 -18.34 -9.07 0.70
N ASN A 350 -18.17 -9.57 -0.52
CA ASN A 350 -17.41 -10.78 -0.78
C ASN A 350 -16.04 -10.47 -1.37
N PHE A 351 -15.07 -11.31 -1.03
CA PHE A 351 -13.79 -11.40 -1.73
C PHE A 351 -13.33 -12.86 -1.79
N THR A 352 -12.42 -13.16 -2.73
CA THR A 352 -11.90 -14.52 -2.89
C THR A 352 -10.39 -14.54 -2.84
N MET A 353 -9.82 -15.66 -2.37
CA MET A 353 -8.38 -15.80 -2.21
C MET A 353 -7.94 -17.24 -2.35
N MET A 354 -6.77 -17.44 -2.95
CA MET A 354 -6.08 -18.72 -2.92
C MET A 354 -5.39 -18.88 -1.57
N VAL A 355 -5.77 -19.90 -0.81
CA VAL A 355 -5.19 -20.19 0.51
C VAL A 355 -4.59 -21.58 0.46
N GLN A 356 -3.28 -21.70 0.71
CA GLN A 356 -2.63 -23.01 0.81
C GLN A 356 -3.12 -23.75 2.07
N GLN A 357 -3.32 -25.06 1.96
CA GLN A 357 -3.57 -25.91 3.11
C GLN A 357 -2.36 -25.86 4.04
N GLY A 358 -2.60 -25.69 5.34
CA GLY A 358 -1.54 -25.53 6.34
C GLY A 358 -0.95 -24.12 6.46
N ALA A 359 -1.25 -23.20 5.55
CA ALA A 359 -0.83 -21.80 5.68
C ALA A 359 -1.61 -21.07 6.78
N ARG A 360 -1.02 -19.99 7.31
CA ARG A 360 -1.67 -19.12 8.29
C ARG A 360 -2.05 -17.81 7.62
N LEU A 361 -3.33 -17.46 7.65
CA LEU A 361 -3.86 -16.22 7.09
C LEU A 361 -4.23 -15.25 8.22
N LYS A 362 -3.59 -14.08 8.26
CA LYS A 362 -3.99 -12.96 9.12
C LYS A 362 -4.70 -11.92 8.28
N LEU A 363 -5.92 -11.55 8.66
CA LEU A 363 -6.67 -10.48 7.99
C LEU A 363 -7.00 -9.35 8.95
N GLN A 364 -7.03 -8.14 8.39
CA GLN A 364 -7.57 -6.94 8.99
C GLN A 364 -8.58 -6.32 8.03
N VAL A 365 -9.83 -6.22 8.48
CA VAL A 365 -10.95 -5.70 7.69
C VAL A 365 -11.31 -4.31 8.21
N PHE A 366 -11.49 -3.37 7.30
CA PHE A 366 -11.89 -2.00 7.55
C PHE A 366 -13.10 -1.66 6.69
N SER A 367 -14.21 -1.30 7.33
CA SER A 367 -15.43 -0.87 6.65
C SER A 367 -15.89 0.45 7.26
N GLN A 368 -16.62 1.26 6.47
CA GLN A 368 -17.13 2.54 6.94
C GLN A 368 -18.20 2.40 8.03
N GLN A 369 -18.97 1.31 8.03
CA GLN A 369 -20.14 1.10 8.90
C GLN A 369 -19.87 0.15 10.08
N TYR A 370 -18.69 -0.48 10.13
CA TYR A 370 -18.38 -1.54 11.09
C TYR A 370 -17.03 -1.33 11.76
N ALA A 371 -16.89 -1.86 12.98
CA ALA A 371 -15.64 -1.76 13.73
C ALA A 371 -14.53 -2.55 13.00
N PRO A 372 -13.29 -2.03 12.96
CA PRO A 372 -12.18 -2.76 12.37
C PRO A 372 -12.02 -4.14 13.01
N LYS A 373 -11.88 -5.18 12.20
CA LYS A 373 -11.77 -6.56 12.68
C LYS A 373 -10.42 -7.15 12.31
N LYS A 374 -9.72 -7.72 13.29
CA LYS A 374 -8.55 -8.57 13.08
C LYS A 374 -8.92 -10.02 13.31
N LEU A 375 -8.42 -10.90 12.45
CA LEU A 375 -8.66 -12.35 12.57
C LEU A 375 -7.45 -13.15 12.06
N THR A 376 -7.30 -14.36 12.57
CA THR A 376 -6.29 -15.32 12.13
C THR A 376 -6.99 -16.63 11.82
N LEU A 377 -6.76 -17.14 10.62
CA LEU A 377 -7.31 -18.40 10.10
C LEU A 377 -6.16 -19.31 9.69
N TYR A 378 -6.44 -20.60 9.65
CA TYR A 378 -5.53 -21.59 9.11
C TYR A 378 -6.15 -22.21 7.85
N GLY A 379 -5.35 -22.38 6.81
CA GLY A 379 -5.82 -22.93 5.54
C GLY A 379 -6.41 -24.34 5.67
N THR A 380 -6.00 -25.10 6.69
CA THR A 380 -6.61 -26.39 7.04
C THR A 380 -8.08 -26.27 7.38
N ASP A 381 -8.47 -25.21 8.09
CA ASP A 381 -9.85 -25.02 8.55
C ASP A 381 -10.77 -24.55 7.41
N LEU A 382 -10.19 -24.10 6.29
CA LEU A 382 -10.89 -23.59 5.12
C LEU A 382 -11.11 -24.66 4.04
N ILE A 383 -10.66 -25.89 4.27
CA ILE A 383 -10.90 -27.03 3.37
C ILE A 383 -12.38 -27.40 3.38
N ASP A 384 -12.94 -27.59 4.58
CA ASP A 384 -14.34 -28.01 4.77
C ASP A 384 -15.34 -26.84 4.77
N SER A 385 -14.83 -25.61 4.73
CA SER A 385 -15.63 -24.37 4.73
C SER A 385 -15.09 -23.37 3.69
N PRO A 386 -15.23 -23.69 2.40
CA PRO A 386 -14.72 -22.87 1.30
C PRO A 386 -15.44 -21.53 1.15
N ASP A 387 -16.58 -21.36 1.83
CA ASP A 387 -17.35 -20.12 1.97
C ASP A 387 -17.36 -19.71 3.45
N TYR A 388 -16.43 -18.82 3.82
CA TYR A 388 -16.17 -18.44 5.22
C TYR A 388 -16.82 -17.11 5.56
N ASN A 389 -17.70 -17.10 6.56
CA ASN A 389 -18.33 -15.87 7.04
C ASN A 389 -17.43 -15.12 8.04
N ILE A 390 -17.05 -13.90 7.69
CA ILE A 390 -16.40 -12.95 8.60
C ILE A 390 -17.47 -12.01 9.15
N THR A 391 -17.90 -12.27 10.37
CA THR A 391 -18.90 -11.43 11.04
C THR A 391 -18.29 -10.13 11.55
N LEU A 392 -18.76 -8.99 11.06
CA LEU A 392 -18.40 -7.67 11.54
C LEU A 392 -19.42 -7.19 12.57
N LYS A 393 -18.97 -6.38 13.53
CA LYS A 393 -19.86 -5.76 14.52
C LYS A 393 -20.12 -4.33 14.09
N SER A 394 -21.39 -3.96 14.02
CA SER A 394 -21.80 -2.59 13.76
C SER A 394 -21.06 -1.67 14.72
N PHE A 395 -20.41 -0.65 14.18
CA PHE A 395 -19.80 0.38 15.00
C PHE A 395 -20.77 1.56 15.01
N ASN A 396 -21.62 1.58 16.02
CA ASN A 396 -22.39 2.76 16.32
C ASN A 396 -21.60 3.54 17.36
N MET A 397 -21.21 4.76 17.01
CA MET A 397 -20.77 5.69 18.03
C MET A 397 -22.01 6.11 18.83
N GLU A 398 -22.22 5.44 19.96
CA GLU A 398 -23.31 5.70 20.92
C GLU A 398 -22.71 6.09 22.27
N ARG A 399 -23.51 6.77 23.10
CA ARG A 399 -23.15 7.00 24.50
C ARG A 399 -23.11 5.65 25.24
N PRO A 400 -22.40 5.56 26.39
CA PRO A 400 -22.36 4.33 27.19
C PRO A 400 -23.73 3.78 27.62
N ASP A 401 -24.78 4.61 27.59
CA ASP A 401 -26.17 4.23 27.88
C ASP A 401 -26.95 3.76 26.63
N GLY A 402 -26.30 3.62 25.47
CA GLY A 402 -26.89 3.20 24.21
C GLY A 402 -27.70 4.30 23.50
N SER A 403 -27.70 5.54 24.02
CA SER A 403 -28.33 6.66 23.32
C SER A 403 -27.44 7.17 22.18
N SER A 404 -28.07 7.67 21.10
CA SER A 404 -27.36 8.33 20.00
C SER A 404 -26.45 9.44 20.53
N LEU A 405 -25.24 9.56 19.98
CA LEU A 405 -24.34 10.68 20.33
C LEU A 405 -24.91 12.06 19.95
N GLY A 406 -26.04 12.12 19.23
CA GLY A 406 -26.63 13.34 18.68
C GLY A 406 -25.86 13.82 17.45
N ASP A 407 -26.22 15.00 16.93
CA ASP A 407 -25.69 15.54 15.67
C ASP A 407 -24.20 15.99 15.75
N LYS A 408 -23.52 15.77 16.89
CA LYS A 408 -22.16 16.25 17.14
C LYS A 408 -21.33 15.22 17.88
N VAL A 409 -20.48 14.51 17.15
CA VAL A 409 -19.32 13.82 17.73
C VAL A 409 -18.13 14.75 17.60
N MET A 410 -17.71 15.37 18.71
CA MET A 410 -16.48 16.16 18.74
C MET A 410 -15.30 15.21 18.95
N ILE A 411 -14.37 15.20 18.00
CA ILE A 411 -13.08 14.52 18.12
C ILE A 411 -12.05 15.61 18.45
N ASP A 412 -11.63 15.67 19.71
CA ASP A 412 -10.55 16.57 20.14
C ASP A 412 -9.18 15.90 19.95
N PHE A 413 -8.28 16.59 19.24
CA PHE A 413 -6.89 16.16 19.09
C PHE A 413 -6.02 16.85 20.15
N PHE A 414 -5.43 16.08 21.06
CA PHE A 414 -4.55 16.60 22.11
C PHE A 414 -3.08 16.57 21.69
N ILE A 415 -2.33 17.61 22.04
CA ILE A 415 -0.87 17.68 21.89
C ILE A 415 -0.21 17.17 23.16
N SER A 416 0.68 16.18 23.05
CA SER A 416 1.60 15.80 24.12
C SER A 416 3.01 15.57 23.60
N ASN A 417 3.97 15.84 24.47
CA ASN A 417 5.38 16.04 24.19
C ASN A 417 6.16 14.77 23.78
N SER A 418 7.45 14.97 23.52
CA SER A 418 8.33 14.33 22.53
C SER A 418 8.61 12.82 22.63
N THR A 419 7.84 11.99 23.35
CA THR A 419 8.16 10.56 23.45
C THR A 419 7.01 9.54 23.34
N CYS A 420 5.74 9.92 23.15
CA CYS A 420 4.73 8.94 22.69
C CYS A 420 3.42 9.57 22.18
N ASN A 421 2.88 9.04 21.07
CA ASN A 421 1.50 9.27 20.63
C ASN A 421 0.53 8.42 21.45
N ARG A 422 0.01 8.93 22.57
CA ARG A 422 -1.24 8.47 23.22
C ARG A 422 -1.95 9.61 23.96
N PRO A 423 -3.29 9.58 24.09
CA PRO A 423 -4.03 10.55 24.89
C PRO A 423 -3.88 10.22 26.39
N ASP A 424 -3.54 11.21 27.20
CA ASP A 424 -3.77 11.19 28.65
C ASP A 424 -4.47 12.48 29.07
N ALA A 425 -5.52 12.32 29.85
CA ALA A 425 -6.42 13.38 30.27
C ALA A 425 -5.95 13.93 31.61
N ASN A 426 -5.67 15.24 31.68
CA ASN A 426 -5.93 15.95 32.92
C ASN A 426 -6.40 17.39 32.68
N ARG A 427 -7.56 17.64 33.28
CA ARG A 427 -8.35 18.86 33.32
C ARG A 427 -7.57 20.06 33.89
N THR A 428 -7.83 21.23 33.31
CA THR A 428 -8.69 22.26 33.94
C THR A 428 -9.50 22.95 32.86
#